data_AF-A0A410Q805-F1
#
_entry.id   AF-A0A410Q805-F1
#
_cell.length_a   1.000
_cell.length_b   1.000
_cell.length_c   1.000
_cell.angle_alpha   90.00
_cell.angle_beta   90.00
_cell.angle_gamma   90.00
#
_symmetry.space_group_name_H-M   'P 1'
#
loop_
_entity.id
_entity.type
_entity.pdbx_description
1 polymer ?
#
loop_
_entity_poly.entity_id
_entity_poly.type
_entity_poly.pdbx_seq_one_letter_code
_entity_poly.pdbx_strand_id
1 'polypeptide(L)'
;MNWLDLLILFIIIYNIFKGLSLGFIKSVFYLIQFILAILLTKRYYPVLYGYIINNPHVYDIFKNILGIIIKILFFSKIEKDPTFLTDIISKGVINIVINVVSILIVYMIVRFLLGLVLNIVSGIFKVPVLRQLDKIGGFLFGIIKGMVIVYIIFALLSPITYIFPDGKISKGIDESILSEYFIHQNFIRDFFDSNDFI
;
A
#
# COMPACT_ATOMS: atom_id res chain seq x y z
N MET A 1 -11.10 -25.66 7.29
CA MET A 1 -11.48 -24.26 7.05
C MET A 1 -11.20 -23.50 8.34
N ASN A 2 -10.20 -22.62 8.33
CA ASN A 2 -9.71 -21.94 9.54
C ASN A 2 -9.96 -20.41 9.49
N TRP A 3 -9.37 -19.67 10.42
CA TRP A 3 -9.51 -18.22 10.49
C TRP A 3 -8.96 -17.49 9.25
N LEU A 4 -7.94 -18.03 8.60
CA LEU A 4 -7.34 -17.46 7.39
C LEU A 4 -8.29 -17.62 6.19
N ASP A 5 -8.94 -18.78 6.06
CA ASP A 5 -9.95 -19.01 5.02
C ASP A 5 -11.13 -18.03 5.12
N LEU A 6 -11.61 -17.78 6.36
CA LEU A 6 -12.66 -16.79 6.63
C LEU A 6 -12.22 -15.37 6.27
N LEU A 7 -10.97 -15.01 6.55
CA LEU A 7 -10.39 -13.71 6.20
C LEU A 7 -10.32 -13.53 4.68
N ILE A 8 -9.89 -14.55 3.94
CA ILE A 8 -9.83 -14.53 2.47
C ILE A 8 -11.22 -14.33 1.88
N LEU A 9 -12.20 -15.13 2.31
CA LEU A 9 -13.59 -15.00 1.86
C LEU A 9 -14.13 -13.60 2.16
N PHE A 10 -13.84 -13.07 3.36
CA PHE A 10 -14.24 -11.72 3.73
C PHE A 10 -13.65 -10.66 2.79
N ILE A 11 -12.35 -10.74 2.45
CA ILE A 11 -11.70 -9.82 1.52
C ILE A 11 -12.36 -9.86 0.14
N ILE A 12 -12.59 -11.06 -0.39
CA ILE A 12 -13.20 -11.25 -1.72
C ILE A 12 -14.62 -10.69 -1.71
N ILE A 13 -15.44 -11.10 -0.74
CA ILE A 13 -16.84 -10.65 -0.60
C ILE A 13 -16.92 -9.12 -0.45
N TYR A 14 -16.07 -8.54 0.40
CA TYR A 14 -16.02 -7.09 0.58
C TYR A 14 -15.69 -6.36 -0.73
N ASN A 15 -14.71 -6.85 -1.50
CA ASN A 15 -14.35 -6.24 -2.78
C ASN A 15 -15.42 -6.45 -3.85
N ILE A 16 -16.16 -7.56 -3.84
CA ILE A 16 -17.32 -7.80 -4.70
C ILE A 16 -18.42 -6.77 -4.42
N PHE A 17 -18.83 -6.61 -3.15
CA PHE A 17 -19.86 -5.63 -2.78
C PHE A 17 -19.42 -4.20 -3.12
N LYS A 18 -18.15 -3.88 -2.89
CA LYS A 18 -17.57 -2.58 -3.28
C LYS A 18 -17.57 -2.39 -4.81
N GLY A 19 -17.23 -3.42 -5.57
CA GLY A 19 -17.25 -3.38 -7.04
C GLY A 19 -18.67 -3.22 -7.61
N LEU A 20 -19.64 -3.94 -7.05
CA LEU A 20 -21.06 -3.84 -7.40
C LEU A 20 -21.64 -2.45 -7.11
N SER A 21 -21.28 -1.85 -5.97
CA SER A 21 -21.77 -0.53 -5.56
C SER A 21 -21.10 0.61 -6.32
N LEU A 22 -19.83 0.47 -6.68
CA LEU A 22 -19.11 1.47 -7.49
C LEU A 22 -19.47 1.37 -8.99
N GLY A 23 -19.71 0.17 -9.50
CA GLY A 23 -19.81 -0.08 -10.94
C GLY A 23 -18.43 -0.25 -11.60
N PHE A 24 -18.43 -0.83 -12.80
CA PHE A 24 -17.24 -1.08 -13.61
C PHE A 24 -16.51 0.21 -13.96
N ILE A 25 -17.24 1.18 -14.51
CA ILE A 25 -16.67 2.42 -15.05
C ILE A 25 -15.91 3.16 -13.96
N LYS A 26 -16.54 3.37 -12.79
CA LYS A 26 -15.87 4.02 -11.66
C LYS A 26 -14.69 3.20 -11.16
N SER A 27 -14.82 1.88 -11.10
CA SER A 27 -13.72 1.01 -10.66
C SER A 27 -12.49 1.11 -11.57
N VAL A 28 -12.69 1.16 -12.89
CA VAL A 28 -11.63 1.40 -13.88
C VAL A 28 -11.03 2.79 -13.72
N PHE A 29 -11.85 3.83 -13.59
CA PHE A 29 -11.35 5.19 -13.35
C PHE A 29 -10.53 5.29 -12.06
N TYR A 30 -10.94 4.65 -10.97
CA TYR A 30 -10.15 4.60 -9.74
C TYR A 30 -8.82 3.86 -9.91
N LEU A 31 -8.77 2.81 -10.75
CA LEU A 31 -7.54 2.11 -11.08
C LEU A 31 -6.60 3.02 -11.88
N ILE A 32 -7.11 3.68 -12.91
CA ILE A 32 -6.36 4.65 -13.72
C ILE A 32 -5.85 5.79 -12.83
N GLN A 33 -6.71 6.33 -11.95
CA GLN A 33 -6.34 7.35 -10.97
C GLN A 33 -5.17 6.91 -10.10
N PHE A 34 -5.22 5.68 -9.60
CA PHE A 34 -4.20 5.12 -8.73
C PHE A 34 -2.87 4.99 -9.47
N ILE A 35 -2.87 4.45 -10.69
CA ILE A 35 -1.67 4.32 -11.52
C ILE A 35 -1.10 5.71 -11.85
N LEU A 36 -1.94 6.63 -12.33
CA LEU A 36 -1.52 8.00 -12.63
C LEU A 36 -0.97 8.71 -11.39
N ALA A 37 -1.57 8.51 -10.22
CA ALA A 37 -1.08 9.09 -8.98
C ALA A 37 0.34 8.61 -8.66
N ILE A 38 0.64 7.31 -8.82
CA ILE A 38 1.99 6.78 -8.62
C ILE A 38 2.98 7.39 -9.61
N LEU A 39 2.62 7.43 -10.91
CA LEU A 39 3.49 7.96 -11.97
C LEU A 39 3.82 9.45 -11.74
N LEU A 40 2.81 10.24 -11.40
CA LEU A 40 2.99 11.66 -11.10
C LEU A 40 3.72 11.87 -9.77
N THR A 41 3.49 11.02 -8.77
CA THR A 41 4.24 11.08 -7.50
C THR A 41 5.73 10.92 -7.76
N LYS A 42 6.14 9.91 -8.56
CA LYS A 42 7.54 9.69 -8.94
C LYS A 42 8.17 10.95 -9.54
N ARG A 43 7.40 11.75 -10.27
CA ARG A 43 7.87 13.01 -10.89
C ARG A 43 7.94 14.18 -9.90
N TYR A 44 6.97 14.31 -8.99
CA TYR A 44 6.83 15.50 -8.15
C TYR A 44 7.40 15.36 -6.74
N TYR A 45 7.56 14.14 -6.21
CA TYR A 45 8.15 13.95 -4.88
C TYR A 45 9.56 14.54 -4.73
N PRO A 46 10.45 14.53 -5.73
CA PRO A 46 11.79 15.12 -5.59
C PRO A 46 11.74 16.64 -5.38
N VAL A 47 10.72 17.30 -5.94
CA VAL A 47 10.52 18.75 -5.78
C VAL A 47 10.19 19.08 -4.32
N LEU A 48 9.25 18.33 -3.71
CA LEU A 48 8.91 18.52 -2.30
C LEU A 48 10.08 18.17 -1.38
N TYR A 49 10.77 17.06 -1.66
CA TYR A 49 11.97 16.65 -0.93
C TYR A 49 13.05 17.74 -0.94
N GLY A 50 13.36 18.29 -2.12
CA GLY A 50 14.33 19.36 -2.29
C GLY A 50 13.91 20.64 -1.56
N TYR A 51 12.62 20.99 -1.60
CA TYR A 51 12.09 22.13 -0.85
C TYR A 51 12.30 21.98 0.66
N ILE A 52 12.05 20.79 1.22
CA ILE A 52 12.22 20.52 2.65
C ILE A 52 13.69 20.61 3.05
N ILE A 53 14.60 20.03 2.28
CA ILE A 53 16.03 19.99 2.62
C ILE A 53 16.72 21.34 2.47
N ASN A 54 16.34 22.12 1.46
CA ASN A 54 16.96 23.41 1.20
C ASN A 54 16.41 24.53 2.10
N ASN A 55 15.35 24.27 2.88
CA ASN A 55 14.76 25.24 3.78
C ASN A 55 15.07 24.88 5.25
N PRO A 56 15.99 25.59 5.91
CA PRO A 56 16.44 25.24 7.27
C PRO A 56 15.30 25.13 8.28
N HIS A 57 14.32 26.04 8.21
CA HIS A 57 13.19 26.05 9.12
C HIS A 57 12.31 24.79 8.96
N VAL A 58 12.06 24.37 7.71
CA VAL A 58 11.26 23.16 7.46
C VAL A 58 12.05 21.91 7.80
N TYR A 59 13.34 21.86 7.42
CA TYR A 59 14.22 20.75 7.77
C TYR A 59 14.28 20.51 9.29
N ASP A 60 14.41 21.59 10.08
CA ASP A 60 14.48 21.50 11.53
C ASP A 60 13.17 20.99 12.15
N ILE A 61 12.01 21.28 11.57
CA ILE A 61 10.73 20.68 11.99
C ILE A 61 10.79 19.15 11.87
N PHE A 62 11.25 18.62 10.73
CA PHE A 62 11.39 17.17 10.52
C PHE A 62 12.42 16.57 11.47
N LYS A 63 13.57 17.23 11.66
CA LYS A 63 14.62 16.81 12.57
C LYS A 63 14.12 16.74 14.02
N ASN A 64 13.35 17.74 14.46
CA ASN A 64 12.78 17.80 15.80
C ASN A 64 11.74 16.70 16.03
N ILE A 65 10.82 16.50 15.07
CA ILE A 65 9.81 15.43 15.15
C ILE A 65 10.50 14.06 15.21
N LEU A 66 11.47 13.81 14.33
CA LEU A 66 12.24 12.56 14.35
C LEU A 66 12.95 12.36 15.69
N GLY A 67 13.56 13.42 16.23
CA GLY A 67 14.23 13.39 17.52
C GLY A 67 13.26 13.04 18.67
N ILE A 68 12.04 13.60 18.66
CA ILE A 68 11.00 13.28 19.65
C ILE A 68 10.58 11.81 19.53
N ILE A 69 10.31 11.32 18.31
CA ILE A 69 9.89 9.93 18.06
C ILE A 69 10.96 8.95 18.54
N ILE A 70 12.23 9.17 18.20
CA ILE A 70 13.33 8.30 18.62
C ILE A 70 13.48 8.32 20.14
N LYS A 71 13.36 9.49 20.79
CA LYS A 71 13.38 9.61 22.25
C LYS A 71 12.27 8.79 22.92
N ILE A 72 11.07 8.77 22.35
CA ILE A 72 9.94 7.99 22.87
C ILE A 72 10.17 6.50 22.66
N LEU A 73 10.54 6.09 21.43
CA LEU A 73 10.69 4.67 21.07
C LEU A 73 11.92 4.02 21.73
N PHE A 74 13.00 4.77 21.94
CA PHE A 74 14.29 4.28 22.43
C PHE A 74 14.74 4.98 23.71
N PHE A 75 13.80 5.35 24.58
CA PHE A 75 14.06 6.09 25.83
C PHE A 75 15.21 5.47 26.64
N SER A 76 15.12 4.17 26.94
CA SER A 76 16.12 3.46 27.75
C SER A 76 17.52 3.42 27.11
N LYS A 77 17.59 3.42 25.78
CA LYS A 77 18.88 3.38 25.06
C LYS A 77 19.53 4.75 25.03
N ILE A 78 18.74 5.82 24.86
CA ILE A 78 19.23 7.21 24.84
C ILE A 78 19.70 7.66 26.23
N GLU A 79 19.04 7.20 27.30
CA GLU A 79 19.47 7.52 28.67
C GLU A 79 20.85 6.92 28.99
N LYS A 80 21.14 5.73 28.47
CA LYS A 80 22.44 5.06 28.64
C LYS A 80 23.52 5.58 27.69
N ASP A 81 23.11 6.02 26.49
CA ASP A 81 24.00 6.54 25.47
C ASP A 81 23.37 7.75 24.74
N PRO A 82 23.70 8.97 25.17
CA PRO A 82 23.20 10.20 24.53
C PRO A 82 23.65 10.36 23.08
N THR A 83 24.76 9.73 22.67
CA THR A 83 25.32 9.84 21.31
C THR A 83 24.51 9.05 20.28
N PHE A 84 23.73 8.06 20.73
CA PHE A 84 22.86 7.25 19.87
C PHE A 84 21.89 8.10 19.03
N LEU A 85 21.31 9.15 19.63
CA LEU A 85 20.37 10.04 18.94
C LEU A 85 21.08 10.84 17.83
N THR A 86 22.24 11.42 18.15
CA THR A 86 23.04 12.20 17.19
C THR A 86 23.56 11.32 16.07
N ASP A 87 23.89 10.06 16.36
CA ASP A 87 24.33 9.07 15.39
C ASP A 87 23.27 8.75 14.34
N ILE A 88 22.03 8.49 14.79
CA ILE A 88 20.91 8.19 13.88
C ILE A 88 20.66 9.37 12.94
N ILE A 89 20.63 10.59 13.49
CA ILE A 89 20.38 11.79 12.70
C ILE A 89 21.52 12.00 11.69
N SER A 90 22.77 11.81 12.11
CA SER A 90 23.96 12.05 11.27
C SER A 90 24.16 11.00 10.18
N LYS A 91 23.66 9.77 10.38
CA LYS A 91 23.73 8.67 9.38
C LYS A 91 22.78 8.84 8.19
N GLY A 92 22.10 9.98 8.05
CA GLY A 92 21.20 10.26 6.94
C GLY A 92 19.79 9.68 7.09
N VAL A 93 19.42 9.17 8.26
CA VAL A 93 18.05 8.69 8.54
C VAL A 93 17.03 9.81 8.35
N ILE A 94 17.40 11.06 8.66
CA ILE A 94 16.57 12.24 8.41
C ILE A 94 16.21 12.39 6.93
N ASN A 95 17.15 12.17 6.01
CA ASN A 95 16.89 12.24 4.57
C ASN A 95 15.93 11.13 4.12
N ILE A 96 16.06 9.91 4.66
CA ILE A 96 15.16 8.80 4.36
C ILE A 96 13.74 9.14 4.83
N VAL A 97 13.60 9.65 6.05
CA VAL A 97 12.30 10.05 6.62
C VAL A 97 11.65 11.14 5.77
N ILE A 98 12.40 12.20 5.43
CA ILE A 98 11.89 13.30 4.58
C ILE A 98 11.47 12.75 3.20
N ASN A 99 12.24 11.83 2.62
CA ASN A 99 11.92 11.21 1.34
C ASN A 99 10.60 10.43 1.39
N VAL A 100 10.45 9.52 2.36
CA VAL A 100 9.22 8.73 2.53
C VAL A 100 8.02 9.64 2.76
N VAL A 101 8.14 10.64 3.65
CA VAL A 101 7.06 11.59 3.91
C VAL A 101 6.73 12.42 2.65
N SER A 102 7.72 12.82 1.87
CA SER A 102 7.51 13.55 0.62
C SER A 102 6.71 12.73 -0.39
N ILE A 103 7.06 11.45 -0.56
CA ILE A 103 6.32 10.51 -1.43
C ILE A 103 4.86 10.41 -0.96
N LEU A 104 4.63 10.23 0.34
CA LEU A 104 3.29 10.08 0.90
C LEU A 104 2.44 11.35 0.72
N ILE A 105 2.99 12.52 1.05
CA ILE A 105 2.30 13.81 0.92
C ILE A 105 1.94 14.07 -0.55
N VAL A 106 2.92 13.91 -1.46
CA VAL A 106 2.70 14.16 -2.89
C VAL A 106 1.69 13.16 -3.46
N TYR A 107 1.78 11.88 -3.12
CA TYR A 107 0.79 10.89 -3.52
C TYR A 107 -0.61 11.26 -3.04
N MET A 108 -0.75 11.68 -1.78
CA MET A 108 -2.04 12.09 -1.23
C MET A 108 -2.61 13.30 -1.97
N ILE A 109 -1.80 14.34 -2.22
CA ILE A 109 -2.22 15.56 -2.94
C ILE A 109 -2.59 15.23 -4.39
N VAL A 110 -1.72 14.55 -5.13
CA VAL A 110 -1.96 14.17 -6.52
C VAL A 110 -3.21 13.32 -6.63
N ARG A 111 -3.36 12.31 -5.78
CA ARG A 111 -4.54 11.45 -5.77
C ARG A 111 -5.81 12.24 -5.47
N PHE A 112 -5.76 13.16 -4.51
CA PHE A 112 -6.89 14.05 -4.22
C PHE A 112 -7.28 14.89 -5.43
N LEU A 113 -6.30 15.56 -6.07
CA LEU A 113 -6.53 16.38 -7.26
C LEU A 113 -7.11 15.58 -8.44
N LEU A 114 -6.55 14.39 -8.74
CA LEU A 114 -7.11 13.52 -9.78
C LEU A 114 -8.53 13.06 -9.44
N GLY A 115 -8.82 12.84 -8.16
CA GLY A 115 -10.16 12.46 -7.69
C GLY A 115 -11.21 13.54 -7.95
N LEU A 116 -10.84 14.81 -7.78
CA LEU A 116 -11.72 15.94 -8.12
C LEU A 116 -12.08 15.93 -9.61
N VAL A 117 -11.08 15.74 -10.48
CA VAL A 117 -11.30 15.69 -11.94
C VAL A 117 -12.22 14.52 -12.30
N LEU A 118 -11.98 13.34 -11.74
CA LEU A 118 -12.77 12.14 -12.05
C LEU A 118 -14.23 12.24 -11.56
N ASN A 119 -14.47 12.90 -10.43
CA ASN A 119 -15.82 13.14 -9.96
C ASN A 119 -16.62 14.03 -10.92
N ILE A 120 -15.98 15.04 -11.50
CA ILE A 120 -16.60 15.91 -12.52
C ILE A 120 -16.88 15.10 -13.80
N VAL A 121 -15.89 14.36 -14.30
CA VAL A 121 -16.01 13.54 -15.52
C VAL A 121 -17.12 12.50 -15.38
N SER A 122 -17.15 11.76 -14.27
CA SER A 122 -18.13 10.70 -14.04
C SER A 122 -19.57 11.20 -13.85
N GLY A 123 -19.77 12.48 -13.51
CA GLY A 123 -21.08 13.11 -13.45
C GLY A 123 -21.78 13.21 -14.82
N ILE A 124 -21.00 13.26 -15.90
CA ILE A 124 -21.47 13.52 -17.27
C ILE A 124 -21.95 12.23 -17.97
N PHE A 125 -21.44 11.06 -17.59
CA PHE A 125 -21.65 9.78 -18.31
C PHE A 125 -22.86 8.95 -17.85
N LYS A 126 -23.96 9.56 -17.38
CA LYS A 126 -25.15 8.81 -16.93
C LYS A 126 -26.00 8.29 -18.11
N VAL A 127 -25.61 7.18 -18.72
CA VAL A 127 -26.40 6.50 -19.77
C VAL A 127 -27.17 5.29 -19.21
N PRO A 128 -28.52 5.24 -19.29
CA PRO A 128 -29.35 4.26 -18.59
C PRO A 128 -29.20 2.79 -19.06
N VAL A 129 -28.88 2.55 -20.33
CA VAL A 129 -28.75 1.18 -20.90
C VAL A 129 -27.47 0.48 -20.43
N LEU A 130 -26.42 1.23 -20.09
CA LEU A 130 -25.16 0.69 -19.58
C LEU A 130 -25.19 0.33 -18.09
N ARG A 131 -26.28 0.59 -17.37
CA ARG A 131 -26.33 0.42 -15.90
C ARG A 131 -26.24 -1.04 -15.44
N GLN A 132 -26.77 -1.99 -16.21
CA GLN A 132 -26.68 -3.42 -15.88
C GLN A 132 -25.28 -3.96 -16.19
N LEU A 133 -24.73 -3.62 -17.36
CA LEU A 133 -23.36 -3.96 -17.74
C LEU A 133 -22.33 -3.34 -16.78
N ASP A 134 -22.57 -2.11 -16.32
CA ASP A 134 -21.72 -1.44 -15.34
C ASP A 134 -21.71 -2.17 -13.99
N LYS A 135 -22.87 -2.69 -13.54
CA LYS A 135 -22.93 -3.51 -12.31
C LYS A 135 -22.25 -4.86 -12.49
N ILE A 136 -22.49 -5.57 -13.60
CA ILE A 136 -21.87 -6.88 -13.88
C ILE A 136 -20.35 -6.73 -14.02
N GLY A 137 -19.89 -5.73 -14.75
CA GLY A 137 -18.47 -5.43 -14.84
C GLY A 137 -17.89 -5.02 -13.49
N GLY A 138 -18.63 -4.27 -12.67
CA GLY A 138 -18.24 -3.92 -11.30
C GLY A 138 -18.08 -5.15 -10.40
N PHE A 139 -18.98 -6.12 -10.51
CA PHE A 139 -18.88 -7.42 -9.85
C PHE A 139 -17.60 -8.16 -10.25
N LEU A 140 -17.38 -8.36 -11.56
CA LEU A 140 -16.20 -9.06 -12.08
C LEU A 140 -14.91 -8.35 -11.68
N PHE A 141 -14.88 -7.02 -11.78
CA PHE A 141 -13.74 -6.21 -11.35
C PHE A 141 -13.49 -6.35 -9.84
N GLY A 142 -14.55 -6.41 -9.03
CA GLY A 142 -14.48 -6.68 -7.60
C GLY A 142 -13.85 -8.04 -7.28
N ILE A 143 -14.22 -9.09 -8.02
CA ILE A 143 -13.60 -10.42 -7.89
C ILE A 143 -12.11 -10.34 -8.22
N ILE A 144 -11.75 -9.84 -9.40
CA ILE A 144 -10.36 -9.77 -9.87
C ILE A 144 -9.52 -8.98 -8.87
N LYS A 145 -10.01 -7.81 -8.44
CA LYS A 145 -9.33 -6.98 -7.45
C LYS A 145 -9.17 -7.69 -6.11
N GLY A 146 -10.21 -8.39 -5.64
CA GLY A 146 -10.16 -9.18 -4.42
C GLY A 146 -9.10 -10.27 -4.50
N MET A 147 -9.07 -11.02 -5.60
CA MET A 147 -8.05 -12.05 -5.85
C MET A 147 -6.63 -11.47 -5.85
N VAL A 148 -6.40 -10.36 -6.58
CA VAL A 148 -5.08 -9.69 -6.60
C VAL A 148 -4.64 -9.27 -5.20
N ILE A 149 -5.55 -8.72 -4.37
CA ILE A 149 -5.24 -8.34 -2.98
C ILE A 149 -4.83 -9.58 -2.17
N VAL A 150 -5.55 -10.69 -2.30
CA VAL A 150 -5.23 -11.94 -1.61
C VAL A 150 -3.86 -12.48 -2.05
N TYR A 151 -3.56 -12.47 -3.36
CA TYR A 151 -2.24 -12.86 -3.86
C TYR A 151 -1.11 -11.99 -3.29
N ILE A 152 -1.29 -10.67 -3.22
CA ILE A 152 -0.31 -9.76 -2.60
C ILE A 152 -0.11 -10.11 -1.12
N ILE A 153 -1.19 -10.37 -0.37
CA ILE A 153 -1.11 -10.75 1.04
C ILE A 153 -0.29 -12.03 1.19
N PHE A 154 -0.59 -13.08 0.42
CA PHE A 154 0.15 -14.34 0.50
C PHE A 154 1.61 -14.22 0.08
N ALA A 155 1.92 -13.39 -0.93
CA ALA A 155 3.30 -13.11 -1.31
C ALA A 155 4.07 -12.45 -0.14
N LEU A 156 3.43 -11.55 0.62
CA LEU A 156 4.02 -10.93 1.80
C LEU A 156 4.07 -11.84 3.03
N LEU A 157 3.20 -12.86 3.13
CA LEU A 157 3.23 -13.84 4.21
C LEU A 157 4.35 -14.86 4.06
N SER A 158 4.78 -15.18 2.83
CA SER A 158 5.85 -16.15 2.56
C SER A 158 7.18 -15.88 3.33
N PRO A 159 7.73 -14.65 3.37
CA PRO A 159 8.94 -14.40 4.17
C PRO A 159 8.68 -14.53 5.68
N ILE A 160 7.45 -14.28 6.14
CA ILE A 160 7.10 -14.36 7.56
C ILE A 160 7.07 -15.81 8.04
N THR A 161 6.59 -16.76 7.22
CA THR A 161 6.59 -18.18 7.58
C THR A 161 8.00 -18.76 7.68
N TYR A 162 8.93 -18.28 6.83
CA TYR A 162 10.34 -18.67 6.91
C TYR A 162 11.02 -18.17 8.19
N ILE A 163 10.73 -16.93 8.60
CA ILE A 163 11.34 -16.33 9.81
C ILE A 163 10.71 -16.88 11.09
N PHE A 164 9.40 -17.19 11.09
CA PHE A 164 8.64 -17.62 12.27
C PHE A 164 7.81 -18.90 12.00
N PRO A 165 8.46 -20.06 11.84
CA PRO A 165 7.79 -21.31 11.44
C PRO A 165 6.76 -21.82 12.46
N ASP A 166 6.98 -21.61 13.76
CA ASP A 166 6.03 -22.03 14.81
C ASP A 166 4.94 -20.98 15.11
N GLY A 167 4.94 -19.87 14.37
CA GLY A 167 4.02 -18.75 14.56
C GLY A 167 2.57 -19.07 14.19
N LYS A 168 1.63 -18.31 14.76
CA LYS A 168 0.18 -18.44 14.45
C LYS A 168 -0.14 -18.29 12.96
N ILE A 169 0.65 -17.50 12.23
CA ILE A 169 0.50 -17.28 10.79
C ILE A 169 0.87 -18.53 10.01
N SER A 170 2.01 -19.16 10.33
CA SER A 170 2.46 -20.39 9.66
C SER A 170 1.44 -21.51 9.85
N LYS A 171 1.01 -21.75 11.09
CA LYS A 171 -0.04 -22.75 11.39
C LYS A 171 -1.36 -22.43 10.69
N GLY A 172 -1.73 -21.14 10.63
CA GLY A 172 -2.91 -20.68 9.90
C GLY A 172 -2.82 -20.88 8.39
N ILE A 173 -1.62 -20.92 7.81
CA ILE A 173 -1.42 -21.27 6.41
C ILE A 173 -1.51 -22.78 6.25
N ASP A 174 -0.76 -23.56 7.04
CA ASP A 174 -0.69 -25.02 6.90
C ASP A 174 -2.07 -25.70 7.06
N GLU A 175 -2.94 -25.16 7.90
CA GLU A 175 -4.31 -25.68 8.13
C GLU A 175 -5.37 -25.11 7.17
N SER A 176 -5.01 -24.14 6.31
CA SER A 176 -5.94 -23.41 5.44
C SER A 176 -6.09 -24.10 4.09
N ILE A 177 -7.34 -24.38 3.72
CA ILE A 177 -7.68 -25.03 2.44
C ILE A 177 -7.41 -24.08 1.27
N LEU A 178 -7.69 -22.79 1.44
CA LEU A 178 -7.51 -21.80 0.38
C LEU A 178 -6.05 -21.40 0.21
N SER A 179 -5.24 -21.49 1.26
CA SER A 179 -3.82 -21.09 1.21
C SER A 179 -3.02 -21.87 0.18
N GLU A 180 -3.28 -23.18 0.04
CA GLU A 180 -2.61 -24.05 -0.91
C GLU A 180 -2.76 -23.49 -2.34
N TYR A 181 -3.98 -23.09 -2.71
CA TYR A 181 -4.24 -22.49 -4.02
C TYR A 181 -3.53 -21.13 -4.19
N PHE A 182 -3.63 -20.24 -3.21
CA PHE A 182 -3.10 -18.88 -3.31
C PHE A 182 -1.59 -18.77 -3.13
N ILE A 183 -0.93 -19.77 -2.55
CA ILE A 183 0.53 -19.83 -2.45
C ILE A 183 1.13 -20.50 -3.69
N HIS A 184 0.58 -21.64 -4.13
CA HIS A 184 1.15 -22.38 -5.26
C HIS A 184 0.90 -21.71 -6.62
N GLN A 185 -0.25 -21.06 -6.80
CA GLN A 185 -0.59 -20.36 -8.06
C GLN A 185 -0.25 -18.86 -8.00
N ASN A 186 0.60 -18.44 -7.06
CA ASN A 186 0.87 -17.03 -6.84
C ASN A 186 1.84 -16.47 -7.89
N PHE A 187 1.29 -15.97 -8.99
CA PHE A 187 2.10 -15.33 -10.04
C PHE A 187 2.98 -14.19 -9.52
N ILE A 188 2.59 -13.50 -8.44
CA ILE A 188 3.40 -12.43 -7.84
C ILE A 188 4.64 -13.03 -7.19
N ARG A 189 4.47 -14.14 -6.47
CA ARG A 189 5.62 -14.86 -5.89
C ARG A 189 6.52 -15.37 -6.99
N ASP A 190 5.98 -16.01 -8.03
CA ASP A 190 6.78 -16.54 -9.14
C ASP A 190 7.58 -15.44 -9.86
N PHE A 191 7.03 -14.23 -9.96
CA PHE A 191 7.75 -13.05 -10.46
C PHE A 191 8.93 -12.62 -9.56
N PHE A 192 8.85 -12.84 -8.25
CA PHE A 192 9.95 -12.55 -7.31
C PHE A 192 10.92 -13.72 -7.15
N ASP A 193 10.46 -14.96 -7.30
CA ASP A 193 11.26 -16.19 -7.20
C ASP A 193 11.97 -16.55 -8.51
N SER A 194 11.60 -15.94 -9.65
CA SER A 194 12.31 -16.12 -10.91
C SER A 194 13.75 -15.61 -10.76
N ASN A 195 14.66 -16.56 -10.55
CA ASN A 195 16.12 -16.45 -10.51
C ASN A 195 16.76 -15.96 -11.84
N ASP A 196 16.16 -14.97 -12.52
CA ASP A 196 16.76 -14.30 -13.69
C ASP A 196 17.40 -12.94 -13.34
N PHE A 197 17.55 -12.65 -12.04
CA PHE A 197 18.38 -11.54 -11.56
C PHE A 197 19.27 -11.99 -10.40
N ILE A 198 20.26 -12.84 -10.69
CA ILE A 198 21.67 -12.83 -10.21
C ILE A 198 22.42 -13.95 -10.92
#